data_AF-A0A962MIH2-F1
#
_entry.id   AF-A0A962MIH2-F1
#
_cell.length_a   1.000
_cell.length_b   1.000
_cell.length_c   1.000
_cell.angle_alpha   90.00
_cell.angle_beta   90.00
_cell.angle_gamma   90.00
#
_symmetry.space_group_name_H-M   'P 1'
#
loop_
_entity.id
_entity.type
_entity.pdbx_description
1 polymer ?
#
loop_
_entity_poly.entity_id
_entity_poly.type
_entity_poly.pdbx_seq_one_letter_code
_entity_poly.pdbx_strand_id
1 'polypeptide(L)' 'MEELQRLYPQVIPVLNYHRMYCVGCLLAAFHNIHDAAFEHGLDEDQLYKDILSIIAADKSLSR' A
#
# COMPACT_ATOMS: atom_id res chain seq x y z
N MET A 1 -7.67 1.77 1.89
CA MET A 1 -6.30 1.37 2.30
C MET A 1 -6.34 0.21 3.28
N GLU A 2 -7.29 0.20 4.22
CA GLU A 2 -7.49 -0.92 5.15
C GLU A 2 -7.67 -2.28 4.44
N GLU A 3 -8.52 -2.35 3.41
CA GLU A 3 -8.75 -3.59 2.66
C GLU A 3 -7.48 -4.09 1.96
N LEU A 4 -6.67 -3.19 1.37
CA LEU A 4 -5.38 -3.54 0.78
C LEU A 4 -4.46 -4.18 1.82
N GLN A 5 -4.33 -3.57 3.01
CA GLN A 5 -3.48 -4.08 4.09
C GLN A 5 -3.98 -5.42 4.64
N ARG A 6 -5.31 -5.61 4.70
CA ARG A 6 -5.94 -6.86 5.16
C ARG A 6 -5.75 -8.01 4.18
N LEU A 7 -5.91 -7.74 2.88
CA LEU A 7 -5.78 -8.76 1.83
C LEU A 7 -4.31 -9.05 1.46
N TYR A 8 -3.45 -8.03 1.59
CA TYR A 8 -2.05 -8.09 1.20
C TYR A 8 -1.13 -7.53 2.30
N PRO A 9 -1.00 -8.22 3.46
CA PRO A 9 -0.16 -7.76 4.56
C PRO A 9 1.31 -7.57 4.18
N GLN A 10 1.81 -8.26 3.15
CA GLN A 10 3.15 -8.08 2.59
C GLN A 10 3.40 -6.68 2.00
N VAL A 11 2.36 -5.88 1.77
CA VAL A 11 2.47 -4.50 1.26
C VAL A 11 2.82 -3.52 2.38
N ILE A 12 2.59 -3.87 3.65
CA ILE A 12 2.85 -3.00 4.82
C ILE A 12 4.28 -2.43 4.86
N PRO A 13 5.36 -3.21 4.60
CA PRO A 13 6.71 -2.68 4.53
C PRO A 13 6.90 -1.58 3.48
N VAL A 14 6.23 -1.65 2.32
CA VAL A 14 6.30 -0.62 1.27
C VAL A 14 5.59 0.65 1.72
N LEU A 15 4.42 0.53 2.34
CA LEU A 15 3.71 1.68 2.91
C LEU A 15 4.58 2.38 3.97
N ASN A 16 5.23 1.61 4.85
CA ASN A 16 6.16 2.14 5.85
C ASN A 16 7.40 2.80 5.22
N TYR A 17 7.94 2.24 4.13
CA TYR A 17 9.06 2.82 3.39
C TYR A 17 8.72 4.21 2.86
N HIS A 18 7.53 4.37 2.28
CA HIS A 18 6.99 5.65 1.83
C HIS A 18 6.51 6.56 2.96
N ARG A 19 6.76 6.18 4.23
CA ARG A 19 6.30 6.88 5.45
C ARG A 19 4.79 7.13 5.47
N MET A 20 4.04 6.24 4.83
CA MET A 20 2.59 6.29 4.84
C MET A 20 2.11 5.80 6.20
N TYR A 21 1.51 6.70 6.99
CA TYR A 21 0.93 6.38 8.29
C TYR A 21 -0.40 5.62 8.18
N CYS A 22 -0.76 5.12 6.99
CA CYS A 22 -2.00 4.41 6.75
C CYS A 22 -2.13 3.11 7.57
N VAL A 23 -1.02 2.54 8.06
CA VAL A 23 -1.02 1.32 8.86
C VAL A 23 -1.48 1.64 10.29
N GLY A 24 -2.67 1.16 10.66
CA GLY A 24 -3.28 1.44 11.97
C GLY A 24 -3.97 2.81 12.08
N CYS A 25 -4.06 3.58 11.00
CA CYS A 25 -4.83 4.83 10.96
C CYS A 25 -6.33 4.54 10.87
N LEU A 26 -7.13 5.19 11.72
CA LEU A 26 -8.60 5.07 11.72
C LEU A 26 -9.23 5.56 10.41
N LEU A 27 -8.52 6.41 9.65
CA LEU A 27 -8.97 6.92 8.36
C LEU A 27 -8.65 5.98 7.19
N ALA A 28 -7.85 4.94 7.38
CA ALA A 28 -7.44 4.02 6.31
C ALA A 28 -8.60 3.26 5.66
N ALA A 29 -9.72 3.13 6.37
CA ALA A 29 -10.99 2.58 5.86
C ALA A 29 -11.63 3.49 4.78
N PHE A 30 -11.34 4.79 4.84
CA PHE A 30 -12.00 5.82 4.02
C PHE A 30 -11.14 6.32 2.86
N HIS A 31 -9.82 6.13 2.90
CA HIS A 31 -8.93 6.51 1.81
C HIS A 31 -8.68 5.36 0.85
N ASN A 32 -8.75 5.62 -0.45
CA ASN A 32 -8.22 4.71 -1.47
C ASN A 32 -6.72 5.01 -1.73
N ILE A 33 -6.12 4.36 -2.72
CA ILE A 33 -4.69 4.56 -3.04
C ILE A 33 -4.42 5.98 -3.57
N HIS A 34 -5.33 6.53 -4.36
CA HIS A 34 -5.24 7.90 -4.89
C HIS A 34 -5.26 8.94 -3.75
N ASP A 35 -6.22 8.84 -2.83
CA ASP A 35 -6.30 9.75 -1.67
C ASP A 35 -5.01 9.70 -0.85
N ALA A 36 -4.50 8.49 -0.61
CA ALA A 36 -3.26 8.31 0.15
C ALA A 36 -2.04 8.85 -0.61
N ALA A 37 -1.95 8.68 -1.94
CA ALA A 37 -0.87 9.26 -2.73
C ALA A 37 -0.89 10.79 -2.67
N PHE A 38 -2.07 11.39 -2.84
CA PHE A 38 -2.26 12.84 -2.77
C PHE A 38 -1.87 13.41 -1.40
N GLU A 39 -2.38 12.84 -0.30
CA GLU A 39 -2.11 13.31 1.05
C GLU A 39 -0.64 13.22 1.45
N HIS A 40 0.05 12.19 0.95
CA HIS A 40 1.46 11.95 1.23
C HIS A 40 2.40 12.58 0.19
N GLY A 41 1.88 13.28 -0.82
CA GLY A 41 2.68 13.91 -1.87
C GLY A 41 3.48 12.91 -2.72
N LEU A 42 2.94 11.71 -2.91
CA LEU A 42 3.55 10.62 -3.65
C LEU A 42 3.06 10.62 -5.10
N ASP A 43 3.90 10.10 -5.99
CA ASP A 43 3.48 9.74 -7.35
C ASP A 43 2.59 8.49 -7.28
N GLU A 44 1.33 8.64 -7.68
CA GLU A 44 0.33 7.57 -7.63
C GLU A 44 0.73 6.36 -8.49
N ASP A 45 1.23 6.61 -9.71
CA ASP A 45 1.62 5.55 -10.64
C ASP A 45 2.81 4.75 -10.09
N GLN A 46 3.77 5.43 -9.46
CA GLN A 46 4.91 4.78 -8.84
C GLN A 46 4.49 3.96 -7.62
N LEU A 47 3.61 4.51 -6.76
CA LEU A 47 3.07 3.78 -5.61
C LEU A 47 2.33 2.52 -6.06
N TYR A 48 1.53 2.61 -7.12
CA TYR A 48 0.80 1.46 -7.66
C TYR A 48 1.75 0.37 -8.17
N LYS A 49 2.82 0.75 -8.89
CA LYS A 49 3.85 -0.17 -9.37
C LYS A 49 4.57 -0.88 -8.23
N ASP A 50 4.96 -0.14 -7.20
CA ASP A 50 5.65 -0.70 -6.04
C ASP A 50 4.77 -1.75 -5.34
N ILE A 51 3.50 -1.42 -5.09
CA ILE A 51 2.51 -2.33 -4.48
C ILE A 51 2.34 -3.60 -5.33
N LEU A 52 2.11 -3.44 -6.63
CA LEU A 52 1.91 -4.59 -7.54
C LEU A 52 3.15 -5.49 -7.61
N SER A 53 4.35 -4.90 -7.61
CA SER A 53 5.60 -5.66 -7.66
C SER A 53 5.74 -6.61 -6.47
N ILE A 54 5.38 -6.15 -5.27
CA ILE A 54 5.43 -6.95 -4.04
C ILE A 54 4.36 -8.04 -4.04
N ILE A 55 3.12 -7.72 -4.44
CA ILE A 55 2.06 -8.71 -4.53
C ILE A 55 2.43 -9.82 -5.54
N ALA A 56 3.04 -9.46 -6.66
CA ALA A 56 3.50 -10.43 -7.66
C ALA A 56 4.66 -11.29 -7.15
N ALA A 57 5.64 -10.68 -6.46
CA ALA A 57 6.79 -11.40 -5.89
C ALA A 57 6.37 -12.40 -4.81
N ASP A 58 5.44 -12.04 -3.93
CA ASP A 58 4.92 -12.93 -2.89
C ASP A 58 4.18 -14.16 -3.46
N LYS A 59 3.40 -13.95 -4.53
CA LYS A 59 2.77 -15.06 -5.27
C LYS A 59 3.78 -16.00 -5.93
N SER A 60 4.97 -15.50 -6.27
CA SER A 60 6.04 -16.31 -6.86
C SER A 60 6.81 -17.15 -5.84
N LEU A 61 6.85 -16.71 -4.57
CA LEU A 61 7.47 -17.43 -3.46
C LEU A 61 6.57 -18.49 -2.83
N SER A 62 5.26 -18.41 -3.10
CA SER A 62 4.23 -19.32 -2.60
C SER A 62 3.89 -20.47 -3.57
N ARG A 63 4.65 -20.63 -4.67
CA ARG A 63 4.52 -21.68 -5.69
C ARG A 63 5.74 -22.59 -5.69
#